data_AF-A0A1B3MSL9-F1
#
_entry.id   AF-A0A1B3MSL9-F1
#
_cell.length_a   1.000
_cell.length_b   1.000
_cell.length_c   1.000
_cell.angle_alpha   90.00
_cell.angle_beta   90.00
_cell.angle_gamma   90.00
#
_symmetry.space_group_name_H-M   'P 1'
#
loop_
_entity.id
_entity.type
_entity.pdbx_description
1 polymer ?
#
loop_
_entity_poly.entity_id
_entity_poly.type
_entity_poly.pdbx_seq_one_letter_code
_entity_poly.pdbx_strand_id
1 'polypeptide(L)'
;MNSKMGQMAARVARAGTWVVALAGLALTPVATQAQVRTIDPNAAIDADLAPPPPANSQPTAPGVDSSVYDGPPAIEDPATATGAPVTANSPPAAPDPTISYQEDDLIGAAEGVFGKGAEGLAGLIEKVLKDQGRPNAYIAGREASGAFVVGLRYGSGTLNHKVEGKREVYWTGPSIGFDVGGNASNTFVLVYNLYDTQDLYHRFPAAEGTAYLVGGFTASYLRWGNVVLIPIRLGVGYRLGVNAGYMKFSEKRNWMPF
;
A
#
# COMPACT_ATOMS: atom_id res chain seq x y z
N MET A 1 21.51 -64.10 36.79
CA MET A 1 22.76 -64.34 37.56
C MET A 1 23.90 -63.54 36.92
N ASN A 2 24.43 -62.58 37.69
CA ASN A 2 25.80 -62.03 37.82
C ASN A 2 26.87 -62.44 36.78
N SER A 3 27.92 -61.69 36.45
CA SER A 3 28.45 -60.33 36.69
C SER A 3 29.77 -60.21 35.90
N LYS A 4 30.28 -58.97 35.73
CA LYS A 4 31.63 -58.48 35.31
C LYS A 4 31.57 -57.72 33.97
N MET A 5 31.71 -56.39 33.84
CA MET A 5 32.42 -55.29 34.54
C MET A 5 33.95 -55.26 34.35
N GLY A 6 34.46 -54.16 33.78
CA GLY A 6 35.88 -53.75 33.68
C GLY A 6 36.28 -53.25 32.27
N GLN A 7 36.04 -51.99 31.90
CA GLN A 7 36.91 -50.79 32.04
C GLN A 7 38.11 -50.70 31.09
N MET A 8 38.15 -49.63 30.27
CA MET A 8 39.30 -48.72 29.95
C MET A 8 38.91 -47.87 28.73
N ALA A 9 38.54 -46.59 28.85
CA ALA A 9 39.37 -45.41 29.09
C ALA A 9 40.40 -45.12 27.98
N ALA A 10 40.09 -44.17 27.10
CA ALA A 10 41.07 -43.29 26.48
C ALA A 10 40.42 -41.92 26.19
N ARG A 11 40.66 -40.97 27.10
CA ARG A 11 40.51 -39.54 26.87
C ARG A 11 41.69 -39.07 26.03
N VAL A 12 41.47 -38.30 24.98
CA VAL A 12 42.40 -37.23 24.58
C VAL A 12 41.57 -36.04 24.11
N ALA A 13 41.47 -35.06 25.00
CA ALA A 13 41.15 -33.68 24.66
C ALA A 13 42.40 -33.05 24.00
N ARG A 14 42.21 -32.29 22.92
CA ARG A 14 43.13 -31.21 22.57
C ARG A 14 42.34 -29.97 22.19
N ALA A 15 42.46 -29.00 23.08
CA ALA A 15 42.13 -27.60 22.89
C ALA A 15 43.15 -26.93 21.95
N GLY A 16 42.74 -25.80 21.35
CA GLY A 16 43.61 -24.84 20.70
C GLY A 16 42.94 -24.26 19.44
N THR A 17 42.86 -22.95 19.20
CA THR A 17 43.33 -21.77 19.94
C THR A 17 42.59 -20.59 19.29
N TRP A 18 42.01 -19.69 20.07
CA TRP A 18 41.60 -18.37 19.57
C TRP A 18 42.85 -17.56 19.27
N VAL A 19 43.01 -17.09 18.03
CA VAL A 19 43.99 -16.05 17.69
C VAL A 19 43.26 -14.90 17.05
N VAL A 20 43.10 -13.84 17.85
CA VAL A 20 42.85 -12.47 17.40
C VAL A 20 44.15 -11.96 16.79
N ALA A 21 44.12 -11.57 15.52
CA ALA A 21 45.18 -10.78 14.90
C ALA A 21 44.57 -9.50 14.30
N LEU A 22 44.67 -8.43 15.08
CA LEU A 22 44.55 -7.05 14.62
C LEU A 22 45.71 -6.74 13.66
N ALA A 23 45.40 -6.35 12.44
CA ALA A 23 46.31 -5.60 11.58
C ALA A 23 45.49 -4.65 10.71
N GLY A 24 45.38 -3.41 11.18
CA GLY A 24 44.87 -2.31 10.38
C GLY A 24 45.91 -1.86 9.36
N LEU A 25 45.45 -1.66 8.12
CA LEU A 25 46.13 -0.85 7.12
C LEU A 25 45.09 0.12 6.57
N ALA A 26 45.34 1.40 6.84
CA ALA A 26 44.49 2.52 6.52
C ALA A 26 44.35 2.70 5.00
N LEU A 27 43.12 2.61 4.51
CA LEU A 27 42.71 3.14 3.21
C LEU A 27 41.87 4.39 3.49
N THR A 28 42.45 5.55 3.28
CA THR A 28 41.77 6.84 3.33
C THR A 28 40.89 6.99 2.10
N PRO A 29 39.55 7.18 2.24
CA PRO A 29 38.75 7.59 1.11
C PRO A 29 39.01 9.08 0.81
N VAL A 30 39.43 9.36 -0.44
CA VAL A 30 39.52 10.71 -0.98
C VAL A 30 38.13 11.33 -0.99
N ALA A 31 37.95 12.41 -0.23
CA ALA A 31 36.71 13.18 -0.23
C ALA A 31 36.54 13.89 -1.58
N THR A 32 35.64 13.38 -2.43
CA THR A 32 35.10 14.13 -3.57
C THR A 32 34.26 15.28 -3.05
N GLN A 33 34.78 16.51 -3.11
CA GLN A 33 33.97 17.70 -2.86
C GLN A 33 32.94 17.86 -3.99
N ALA A 34 31.69 17.54 -3.68
CA ALA A 34 30.56 17.96 -4.50
C ALA A 34 30.46 19.49 -4.41
N GLN A 35 30.78 20.18 -5.50
CA GLN A 35 30.58 21.61 -5.61
C GLN A 35 29.08 21.90 -5.61
N VAL A 36 28.54 22.31 -4.46
CA VAL A 36 27.19 22.84 -4.34
C VAL A 36 27.17 24.18 -5.08
N ARG A 37 26.65 24.20 -6.31
CA ARG A 37 26.24 25.44 -6.97
C ARG A 37 24.89 25.81 -6.41
N THR A 38 24.84 26.88 -5.62
CA THR A 38 23.59 27.52 -5.20
C THR A 38 22.91 28.09 -6.44
N ILE A 39 21.98 27.34 -7.01
CA ILE A 39 21.07 27.81 -8.03
C ILE A 39 19.94 28.51 -7.28
N ASP A 40 19.80 29.83 -7.48
CA ASP A 40 18.64 30.57 -7.00
C ASP A 40 17.41 30.12 -7.81
N PRO A 41 16.41 29.46 -7.18
CA PRO A 41 15.25 28.94 -7.89
C PRO A 41 14.35 30.04 -8.47
N ASN A 42 14.53 31.30 -8.09
CA ASN A 42 13.75 32.41 -8.65
C ASN A 42 14.26 32.88 -10.02
N ALA A 43 15.53 32.62 -10.35
CA ALA A 43 16.12 33.09 -11.61
C ALA A 43 15.66 32.28 -12.84
N ALA A 44 15.15 31.05 -12.65
CA ALA A 44 14.69 30.18 -13.73
C ALA A 44 13.23 30.44 -14.15
N ILE A 45 12.47 31.21 -13.37
CA ILE A 45 11.02 31.41 -13.60
C ILE A 45 10.74 32.68 -14.41
N ASP A 46 11.64 33.67 -14.37
CA ASP A 46 11.36 35.03 -14.88
C ASP A 46 11.84 35.29 -16.33
N ALA A 47 12.48 34.31 -16.97
CA ALA A 47 13.11 34.48 -18.29
C ALA A 47 12.20 34.19 -19.50
N ASP A 48 10.95 33.74 -19.29
CA ASP A 48 10.03 33.32 -20.37
C ASP A 48 8.59 33.87 -20.22
N LEU A 49 8.39 34.95 -19.47
CA LEU A 49 7.08 35.58 -19.33
C LEU A 49 6.86 36.65 -20.41
N ALA A 50 6.29 36.24 -21.55
CA ALA A 50 5.67 37.17 -22.49
C ALA A 50 4.36 37.74 -21.91
N PRO A 51 4.05 39.04 -22.07
CA PRO A 51 2.79 39.62 -21.62
C PRO A 51 1.59 38.96 -22.33
N PRO A 52 0.52 38.56 -21.62
CA PRO A 52 -0.67 38.05 -22.27
C PRO A 52 -1.37 39.16 -23.07
N PRO A 53 -1.86 38.88 -24.29
CA PRO A 53 -2.65 39.85 -25.06
C PRO A 53 -3.99 40.15 -24.37
N PRO A 54 -4.55 41.36 -24.53
CA PRO A 54 -5.83 41.72 -23.93
C PRO A 54 -6.96 40.86 -24.51
N ALA A 55 -7.66 40.14 -23.64
CA ALA A 55 -8.83 39.35 -24.00
C ALA A 55 -10.07 40.25 -24.16
N ASN A 56 -10.41 40.60 -25.39
CA ASN A 56 -11.78 41.04 -25.73
C ASN A 56 -12.55 39.82 -26.23
N SER A 57 -13.28 39.17 -25.33
CA SER A 57 -14.19 38.07 -25.66
C SER A 57 -15.58 38.42 -25.12
N GLN A 58 -16.34 39.18 -25.90
CA GLN A 58 -17.78 39.29 -25.69
C GLN A 58 -18.42 38.01 -26.22
N PRO A 59 -19.17 37.23 -25.41
CA PRO A 59 -19.86 36.06 -25.92
C PRO A 59 -20.98 36.48 -26.88
N THR A 60 -20.86 36.14 -28.16
CA THR A 60 -21.97 36.22 -29.10
C THR A 60 -22.92 35.06 -28.83
N ALA A 61 -24.13 35.37 -28.36
CA ALA A 61 -25.21 34.41 -28.25
C ALA A 61 -25.54 33.83 -29.64
N PRO A 62 -25.82 32.51 -29.76
CA PRO A 62 -26.29 31.93 -31.02
C PRO A 62 -27.60 32.60 -31.45
N GLY A 63 -27.61 33.15 -32.66
CA GLY A 63 -28.81 33.72 -33.28
C GLY A 63 -29.86 32.64 -33.48
N VAL A 64 -30.99 32.78 -32.79
CA VAL A 64 -32.23 32.08 -33.12
C VAL A 64 -32.90 32.83 -34.27
N ASP A 65 -33.03 32.16 -35.40
CA ASP A 65 -33.84 32.57 -36.54
C ASP A 65 -35.31 32.65 -36.10
N SER A 66 -35.89 33.84 -36.13
CA SER A 66 -37.23 34.16 -35.61
C SER A 66 -38.35 33.96 -36.64
N SER A 67 -38.15 33.14 -37.68
CA SER A 67 -39.12 32.94 -38.75
C SER A 67 -39.95 31.65 -38.71
N VAL A 68 -39.96 30.90 -37.61
CA VAL A 68 -40.83 29.72 -37.47
C VAL A 68 -41.38 29.60 -36.05
N TYR A 69 -42.58 30.12 -35.79
CA TYR A 69 -43.57 29.54 -34.86
C TYR A 69 -44.88 30.36 -34.91
N ASP A 70 -45.86 29.90 -35.68
CA ASP A 70 -47.27 30.22 -35.49
C ASP A 70 -47.90 28.99 -34.83
N GLY A 71 -48.11 29.07 -33.52
CA GLY A 71 -48.65 27.98 -32.71
C GLY A 71 -48.96 28.47 -31.28
N PRO A 72 -50.10 28.10 -30.67
CA PRO A 72 -50.54 28.65 -29.40
C PRO A 72 -49.65 28.21 -28.21
N PRO A 73 -49.61 28.99 -27.11
CA PRO A 73 -48.59 28.85 -26.08
C PRO A 73 -48.80 27.58 -25.24
N ALA A 74 -47.76 26.73 -25.18
CA ALA A 74 -47.67 25.66 -24.19
C ALA A 74 -47.04 26.22 -22.90
N ILE A 75 -47.65 25.88 -21.77
CA ILE A 75 -47.23 26.27 -20.42
C ILE A 75 -45.86 25.64 -20.14
N GLU A 76 -44.87 26.45 -19.77
CA GLU A 76 -43.52 26.01 -19.42
C GLU A 76 -43.52 25.34 -18.02
N ASP A 77 -43.50 24.01 -17.99
CA ASP A 77 -43.03 23.27 -16.82
C ASP A 77 -41.47 23.28 -16.82
N PRO A 78 -40.81 23.54 -15.68
CA PRO A 78 -39.35 23.53 -15.62
C PRO A 78 -38.85 22.09 -15.81
N ALA A 79 -38.33 21.81 -17.01
CA ALA A 79 -37.68 20.55 -17.32
C ALA A 79 -36.49 20.33 -16.39
N THR A 80 -36.70 19.52 -15.35
CA THR A 80 -35.60 18.85 -14.66
C THR A 80 -34.99 17.89 -15.68
N ALA A 81 -33.70 18.07 -16.00
CA ALA A 81 -32.95 17.16 -16.86
C ALA A 81 -32.99 15.76 -16.24
N THR A 82 -33.98 14.96 -16.65
CA THR A 82 -34.16 13.59 -16.20
C THR A 82 -33.16 12.77 -16.98
N GLY A 83 -32.07 12.39 -16.32
CA GLY A 83 -31.12 11.42 -16.85
C GLY A 83 -31.85 10.16 -17.30
N ALA A 84 -31.33 9.51 -18.34
CA ALA A 84 -31.91 8.29 -18.92
C ALA A 84 -32.20 7.23 -17.83
N PRO A 85 -33.29 6.45 -17.98
CA PRO A 85 -33.69 5.46 -16.99
C PRO A 85 -32.57 4.44 -16.77
N VAL A 86 -32.12 4.31 -15.52
CA VAL A 86 -31.22 3.22 -15.10
C VAL A 86 -31.96 1.90 -15.29
N THR A 87 -31.39 1.01 -16.11
CA THR A 87 -31.90 -0.35 -16.32
C THR A 87 -31.09 -1.32 -15.47
N ALA A 88 -31.63 -2.51 -15.17
CA ALA A 88 -30.94 -3.53 -14.38
C ALA A 88 -29.60 -4.00 -14.98
N ASN A 89 -29.28 -3.62 -16.22
CA ASN A 89 -28.04 -3.92 -16.93
C ASN A 89 -27.08 -2.72 -17.05
N SER A 90 -27.40 -1.58 -16.42
CA SER A 90 -26.48 -0.44 -16.36
C SER A 90 -25.26 -0.84 -15.50
N PRO A 91 -24.02 -0.63 -15.98
CA PRO A 91 -22.83 -0.82 -15.15
C PRO A 91 -22.98 -0.08 -13.82
N PRO A 92 -22.53 -0.64 -12.69
CA PRO A 92 -22.54 0.06 -11.42
C PRO A 92 -21.93 1.44 -11.59
N ALA A 93 -22.59 2.48 -11.07
CA ALA A 93 -22.06 3.82 -11.10
C ALA A 93 -20.61 3.80 -10.61
N ALA A 94 -19.70 4.37 -11.40
CA ALA A 94 -18.31 4.47 -10.99
C ALA A 94 -18.26 5.19 -9.63
N PRO A 95 -17.55 4.64 -8.63
CA PRO A 95 -17.47 5.27 -7.32
C PRO A 95 -16.92 6.68 -7.48
N ASP A 96 -17.54 7.63 -6.78
CA ASP A 96 -17.20 9.04 -6.88
C ASP A 96 -15.67 9.23 -6.63
N PRO A 97 -14.95 9.88 -7.56
CA PRO A 97 -13.50 10.04 -7.46
C PRO A 97 -13.07 10.90 -6.26
N THR A 98 -14.02 11.65 -5.67
CA THR A 98 -13.77 12.43 -4.46
C THR A 98 -13.72 11.58 -3.19
N ILE A 99 -14.32 10.39 -3.19
CA ILE A 99 -14.41 9.51 -2.01
C ILE A 99 -13.62 8.20 -2.16
N SER A 100 -13.05 7.92 -3.34
CA SER A 100 -12.27 6.72 -3.61
C SER A 100 -10.95 7.03 -4.32
N TYR A 101 -9.95 6.17 -4.14
CA TYR A 101 -8.67 6.27 -4.84
C TYR A 101 -8.77 5.65 -6.24
N GLN A 102 -8.11 6.29 -7.20
CA GLN A 102 -8.04 5.79 -8.57
C GLN A 102 -6.93 4.75 -8.71
N GLU A 103 -6.97 3.98 -9.78
CA GLU A 103 -5.97 2.95 -10.05
C GLU A 103 -4.56 3.53 -10.11
N ASP A 104 -4.35 4.60 -10.91
CA ASP A 104 -3.05 5.25 -11.07
C ASP A 104 -2.52 5.83 -9.75
N ASP A 105 -3.40 6.39 -8.91
CA ASP A 105 -3.03 6.89 -7.56
C ASP A 105 -2.46 5.76 -6.70
N LEU A 106 -3.11 4.59 -6.73
CA LEU A 106 -2.74 3.43 -5.92
C LEU A 106 -1.47 2.78 -6.45
N ILE A 107 -1.32 2.67 -7.77
CA ILE A 107 -0.09 2.17 -8.40
C ILE A 107 1.08 3.08 -8.01
N GLY A 108 0.95 4.40 -8.20
CA GLY A 108 2.00 5.35 -7.84
C GLY A 108 2.33 5.35 -6.34
N ALA A 109 1.33 5.27 -5.47
CA ALA A 109 1.54 5.15 -4.02
C ALA A 109 2.24 3.85 -3.64
N ALA A 110 1.85 2.72 -4.24
CA ALA A 110 2.46 1.42 -4.00
C ALA A 110 3.89 1.35 -4.55
N GLU A 111 4.18 1.92 -5.72
CA GLU A 111 5.54 2.06 -6.23
C GLU A 111 6.42 2.93 -5.31
N GLY A 112 5.84 3.95 -4.66
CA GLY A 112 6.53 4.70 -3.62
C GLY A 112 6.97 3.84 -2.42
N VAL A 113 6.27 2.74 -2.16
CA VAL A 113 6.56 1.79 -1.08
C VAL A 113 7.50 0.66 -1.54
N PHE A 114 7.28 0.11 -2.74
CA PHE A 114 8.01 -1.06 -3.23
C PHE A 114 9.19 -0.73 -4.15
N GLY A 115 9.30 0.51 -4.60
CA GLY A 115 10.23 0.94 -5.65
C GLY A 115 9.55 0.97 -7.02
N LYS A 116 10.01 1.90 -7.88
CA LYS A 116 9.51 2.04 -9.26
C LYS A 116 9.81 0.79 -10.08
N GLY A 117 8.88 0.40 -10.95
CA GLY A 117 9.09 -0.71 -11.88
C GLY A 117 9.03 -2.09 -11.22
N ALA A 118 8.28 -2.20 -10.11
CA ALA A 118 7.95 -3.47 -9.50
C ALA A 118 7.11 -4.32 -10.48
N GLU A 119 7.79 -5.19 -11.24
CA GLU A 119 7.21 -5.96 -12.34
C GLU A 119 6.07 -6.85 -11.82
N GLY A 120 4.84 -6.53 -12.20
CA GLY A 120 3.62 -7.23 -11.78
C GLY A 120 2.82 -6.57 -10.65
N LEU A 121 3.32 -5.51 -9.99
CA LEU A 121 2.57 -4.77 -8.97
C LEU A 121 1.34 -4.08 -9.55
N ALA A 122 1.50 -3.38 -10.68
CA ALA A 122 0.40 -2.70 -11.36
C ALA A 122 -0.72 -3.68 -11.74
N GLY A 123 -0.37 -4.79 -12.40
CA GLY A 123 -1.34 -5.81 -12.79
C GLY A 123 -2.01 -6.51 -11.60
N LEU A 124 -1.33 -6.64 -10.45
CA LEU A 124 -1.96 -7.11 -9.23
C LEU A 124 -3.02 -6.12 -8.73
N ILE A 125 -2.69 -4.83 -8.65
CA ILE A 125 -3.60 -3.77 -8.19
C ILE A 125 -4.80 -3.68 -9.13
N GLU A 126 -4.58 -3.63 -10.45
CA GLU A 126 -5.63 -3.64 -11.47
C GLU A 126 -6.58 -4.83 -11.26
N LYS A 127 -6.03 -6.03 -11.05
CA LYS A 127 -6.84 -7.23 -10.80
C LYS A 127 -7.66 -7.12 -9.51
N VAL A 128 -7.06 -6.65 -8.41
CA VAL A 128 -7.78 -6.46 -7.15
C VAL A 128 -8.89 -5.43 -7.31
N LEU A 129 -8.62 -4.32 -8.00
CA LEU A 129 -9.60 -3.26 -8.24
C LEU A 129 -10.74 -3.70 -9.14
N LYS A 130 -10.46 -4.55 -10.13
CA LYS A 130 -11.48 -5.17 -10.97
C LYS A 130 -12.43 -6.05 -10.16
N ASP A 131 -11.91 -6.80 -9.19
CA ASP A 131 -12.67 -7.78 -8.43
C ASP A 131 -13.37 -7.17 -7.19
N GLN A 132 -12.78 -6.13 -6.58
CA GLN A 132 -13.25 -5.54 -5.31
C GLN A 132 -13.72 -4.09 -5.45
N GLY A 133 -13.57 -3.49 -6.62
CA GLY A 133 -13.78 -2.06 -6.82
C GLY A 133 -12.65 -1.22 -6.25
N ARG A 134 -12.94 0.06 -5.99
CA ARG A 134 -11.94 1.04 -5.58
C ARG A 134 -11.96 1.30 -4.07
N PRO A 135 -10.80 1.32 -3.41
CA PRO A 135 -10.71 1.57 -1.97
C PRO A 135 -10.89 3.07 -1.65
N ASN A 136 -11.34 3.37 -0.44
CA ASN A 136 -11.44 4.74 0.07
C ASN A 136 -10.24 5.13 0.97
N ALA A 137 -9.37 4.18 1.28
CA ALA A 137 -8.10 4.42 1.96
C ALA A 137 -7.01 3.42 1.54
N TYR A 138 -5.75 3.75 1.83
CA TYR A 138 -4.65 2.79 1.75
C TYR A 138 -3.64 3.01 2.88
N ILE A 139 -2.85 1.99 3.20
CA ILE A 139 -1.76 2.06 4.18
C ILE A 139 -0.45 1.80 3.48
N ALA A 140 0.48 2.74 3.58
CA ALA A 140 1.86 2.59 3.14
C ALA A 140 2.74 2.31 4.35
N GLY A 141 3.45 1.18 4.39
CA GLY A 141 4.22 0.85 5.58
C GLY A 141 5.22 -0.28 5.43
N ARG A 142 5.71 -0.73 6.58
CA ARG A 142 6.73 -1.78 6.70
C ARG A 142 6.34 -2.72 7.83
N GLU A 143 6.70 -3.98 7.68
CA GLU A 143 6.51 -5.00 8.70
C GLU A 143 7.80 -5.76 8.96
N ALA A 144 8.00 -6.13 10.21
CA ALA A 144 9.02 -7.05 10.65
C ALA A 144 8.35 -8.30 11.21
N SER A 145 8.88 -9.47 10.90
CA SER A 145 8.39 -10.74 11.41
C SER A 145 9.55 -11.65 11.79
N GLY A 146 9.35 -12.49 12.79
CA GLY A 146 10.28 -13.57 13.12
C GLY A 146 9.47 -14.80 13.52
N ALA A 147 9.84 -15.97 13.01
CA ALA A 147 9.15 -17.23 13.31
C ALA A 147 10.13 -18.39 13.47
N PHE A 148 9.83 -19.30 14.40
CA PHE A 148 10.39 -20.65 14.43
C PHE A 148 9.20 -21.59 14.55
N VAL A 149 8.57 -21.93 13.41
CA VAL A 149 7.24 -22.59 13.27
C VAL A 149 6.06 -21.64 13.52
N VAL A 150 6.00 -20.99 14.68
CA VAL A 150 5.02 -19.93 14.99
C VAL A 150 5.78 -18.71 15.47
N GLY A 151 5.35 -17.54 15.04
CA GLY A 151 6.00 -16.28 15.29
C GLY A 151 5.04 -15.12 15.42
N LEU A 152 5.62 -13.93 15.51
CA LEU A 152 4.87 -12.68 15.51
C LEU A 152 5.34 -11.79 14.37
N ARG A 153 4.40 -11.03 13.82
CA ARG A 153 4.65 -9.89 12.95
C ARG A 153 4.27 -8.59 13.67
N TYR A 154 5.06 -7.56 13.41
CA TYR A 154 4.85 -6.20 13.87
C TYR A 154 5.04 -5.28 12.68
N GLY A 155 4.13 -4.35 12.46
CA GLY A 155 4.30 -3.36 11.41
C GLY A 155 3.78 -2.00 11.81
N SER A 156 4.20 -1.03 11.00
CA SER A 156 3.87 0.37 11.15
C SER A 156 3.79 1.01 9.78
N GLY A 157 2.91 1.99 9.63
CA GLY A 157 2.78 2.75 8.41
C GLY A 157 1.85 3.94 8.57
N THR A 158 1.57 4.59 7.46
CA THR A 158 0.67 5.73 7.40
C THR A 158 -0.59 5.32 6.63
N LEU A 159 -1.73 5.39 7.30
CA LEU A 159 -3.05 5.36 6.67
C LEU A 159 -3.26 6.67 5.92
N ASN A 160 -3.62 6.57 4.65
CA ASN A 160 -4.05 7.67 3.80
C ASN A 160 -5.53 7.43 3.49
N HIS A 161 -6.39 8.19 4.15
CA HIS A 161 -7.83 8.13 3.96
C HIS A 161 -8.29 9.30 3.09
N LYS A 162 -9.16 9.04 2.12
CA LYS A 162 -9.55 10.05 1.11
C LYS A 162 -10.19 11.29 1.71
N VAL A 163 -11.04 11.12 2.75
CA VAL A 163 -11.76 12.22 3.44
C VAL A 163 -11.06 12.66 4.73
N GLU A 164 -10.85 11.75 5.69
CA GLU A 164 -10.22 12.05 6.99
C GLU A 164 -8.70 12.32 6.97
N GLY A 165 -8.01 12.14 5.85
CA GLY A 165 -6.59 12.45 5.72
C GLY A 165 -5.66 11.36 6.26
N LYS A 166 -4.50 11.78 6.79
CA LYS A 166 -3.39 10.87 7.13
C LYS A 166 -3.31 10.57 8.61
N ARG A 167 -3.03 9.31 8.96
CA ARG A 167 -2.82 8.86 10.36
C ARG A 167 -1.71 7.82 10.44
N GLU A 168 -0.93 7.87 11.51
CA GLU A 168 -0.01 6.77 11.83
C GLU A 168 -0.80 5.56 12.35
N VAL A 169 -0.42 4.38 11.88
CA VAL A 169 -1.09 3.13 12.24
C VAL A 169 -0.06 2.03 12.48
N TYR A 170 -0.34 1.20 13.46
CA TYR A 170 0.47 0.06 13.83
C TYR A 170 -0.35 -1.21 13.72
N TRP A 171 0.29 -2.34 13.46
CA TRP A 171 -0.39 -3.63 13.49
C TRP A 171 0.50 -4.73 14.02
N THR A 172 -0.17 -5.76 14.52
CA THR A 172 0.46 -7.00 14.99
C THR A 172 -0.31 -8.21 14.48
N GLY A 173 0.33 -9.36 14.44
CA GLY A 173 -0.36 -10.62 14.12
C GLY A 173 0.53 -11.84 14.28
N PRO A 174 -0.05 -13.05 14.25
CA PRO A 174 0.71 -14.28 14.20
C PRO A 174 1.42 -14.39 12.85
N SER A 175 2.70 -14.78 12.84
CA SER A 175 3.41 -15.18 11.62
C SER A 175 3.65 -16.69 11.62
N ILE A 176 3.51 -17.31 10.45
CA ILE A 176 3.83 -18.72 10.25
C ILE A 176 4.88 -18.76 9.16
N GLY A 177 6.04 -19.33 9.47
CA GLY A 177 7.16 -19.37 8.54
C GLY A 177 8.32 -20.20 9.09
N PHE A 178 9.16 -20.67 8.18
CA PHE A 178 10.40 -21.40 8.46
C PHE A 178 11.62 -20.48 8.47
N ASP A 179 11.41 -19.17 8.44
CA ASP A 179 12.46 -18.16 8.46
C ASP A 179 13.06 -18.04 9.86
N VAL A 180 14.10 -18.84 10.13
CA VAL A 180 14.92 -18.70 11.32
C VAL A 180 15.73 -17.40 11.20
N GLY A 181 15.18 -16.31 11.74
CA GLY A 181 15.78 -14.98 11.69
C GLY A 181 14.75 -13.91 11.33
N GLY A 182 14.84 -12.74 11.97
CA GLY A 182 13.92 -11.63 11.71
C GLY A 182 13.99 -11.16 10.26
N ASN A 183 12.84 -11.01 9.61
CA ASN A 183 12.67 -10.48 8.26
C ASN A 183 11.94 -9.14 8.35
N ALA A 184 12.41 -8.13 7.63
CA ALA A 184 11.71 -6.86 7.45
C ALA A 184 11.36 -6.66 5.97
N SER A 185 10.09 -6.33 5.69
CA SER A 185 9.56 -6.15 4.35
C SER A 185 8.68 -4.89 4.28
N ASN A 186 8.53 -4.36 3.06
CA ASN A 186 7.55 -3.31 2.79
C ASN A 186 6.17 -3.94 2.61
N THR A 187 5.12 -3.19 2.94
CA THR A 187 3.73 -3.64 2.81
C THR A 187 2.84 -2.48 2.39
N PHE A 188 1.86 -2.78 1.56
CA PHE A 188 0.87 -1.82 1.09
C PHE A 188 -0.52 -2.43 1.28
N VAL A 189 -1.41 -1.76 1.99
CA VAL A 189 -2.74 -2.30 2.30
C VAL A 189 -3.80 -1.45 1.61
N LEU A 190 -4.61 -2.06 0.75
CA LEU A 190 -5.82 -1.42 0.25
C LEU A 190 -6.92 -1.54 1.30
N VAL A 191 -7.63 -0.45 1.57
CA VAL A 191 -8.63 -0.36 2.63
C VAL A 191 -9.96 0.11 2.05
N TYR A 192 -10.98 -0.72 2.23
CA TYR A 192 -12.31 -0.50 1.68
C TYR A 192 -13.33 -0.30 2.79
N ASN A 193 -14.35 0.51 2.51
CA ASN A 193 -15.49 0.77 3.38
C ASN A 193 -15.09 1.28 4.77
N LEU A 194 -13.96 1.96 4.89
CA LEU A 194 -13.53 2.59 6.13
C LEU A 194 -14.21 3.96 6.20
N TYR A 195 -15.39 4.06 6.81
CA TYR A 195 -16.13 5.33 6.87
C TYR A 195 -15.73 6.20 8.06
N ASP A 196 -15.29 5.57 9.15
CA ASP A 196 -14.63 6.18 10.29
C ASP A 196 -13.26 5.53 10.43
N THR A 197 -12.19 6.31 10.46
CA THR A 197 -10.84 5.76 10.67
C THR A 197 -10.67 5.01 12.00
N GLN A 198 -11.52 5.25 12.98
CA GLN A 198 -11.57 4.48 14.23
C GLN A 198 -11.96 3.01 14.01
N ASP A 199 -12.77 2.72 12.98
CA ASP A 199 -13.16 1.34 12.61
C ASP A 199 -11.97 0.53 12.05
N LEU A 200 -10.81 1.15 11.85
CA LEU A 200 -9.58 0.44 11.52
C LEU A 200 -9.00 -0.28 12.74
N TYR A 201 -9.23 0.18 13.97
CA TYR A 201 -8.50 -0.29 15.15
C TYR A 201 -9.10 -1.56 15.78
N HIS A 202 -9.32 -2.56 14.93
CA HIS A 202 -9.86 -3.87 15.27
C HIS A 202 -8.90 -5.01 14.92
N ARG A 203 -9.32 -6.22 15.26
CA ARG A 203 -8.67 -7.46 14.85
C ARG A 203 -9.34 -7.98 13.58
N PHE A 204 -8.63 -7.94 12.46
CA PHE A 204 -9.11 -8.41 11.17
C PHE A 204 -8.67 -9.86 10.97
N PRO A 205 -9.57 -10.86 11.09
CA PRO A 205 -9.25 -12.24 10.70
C PRO A 205 -8.97 -12.31 9.20
N ALA A 206 -7.99 -13.13 8.85
CA ALA A 206 -7.69 -13.46 7.47
C ALA A 206 -8.65 -14.54 6.95
N ALA A 207 -9.09 -14.37 5.71
CA ALA A 207 -9.63 -15.49 4.95
C ALA A 207 -8.51 -16.49 4.64
N GLU A 208 -8.85 -17.78 4.49
CA GLU A 208 -7.85 -18.81 4.19
C GLU A 208 -7.13 -18.52 2.86
N GLY A 209 -5.79 -18.40 2.92
CA GLY A 209 -4.93 -18.31 1.73
C GLY A 209 -4.61 -16.89 1.21
N THR A 210 -3.93 -16.85 0.07
CA THR A 210 -3.70 -15.61 -0.71
C THR A 210 -4.77 -15.50 -1.78
N ALA A 211 -5.42 -14.34 -1.87
CA ALA A 211 -6.44 -14.08 -2.87
C ALA A 211 -5.84 -13.84 -4.26
N TYR A 212 -4.61 -13.30 -4.34
CA TYR A 212 -3.95 -12.98 -5.61
C TYR A 212 -2.43 -13.19 -5.53
N LEU A 213 -1.83 -13.59 -6.66
CA LEU A 213 -0.39 -13.76 -6.84
C LEU A 213 0.03 -13.34 -8.26
N VAL A 214 0.87 -12.32 -8.39
CA VAL A 214 1.38 -11.80 -9.67
C VAL A 214 2.80 -11.26 -9.49
N GLY A 215 3.76 -11.65 -10.33
CA GLY A 215 5.09 -11.03 -10.36
C GLY A 215 5.88 -11.09 -9.03
N GLY A 216 5.63 -12.10 -8.19
CA GLY A 216 6.25 -12.18 -6.86
C GLY A 216 5.56 -11.32 -5.78
N PHE A 217 4.45 -10.67 -6.11
CA PHE A 217 3.58 -10.02 -5.12
C PHE A 217 2.44 -10.93 -4.72
N THR A 218 2.16 -10.96 -3.41
CA THR A 218 1.01 -11.65 -2.82
C THR A 218 0.01 -10.64 -2.30
N ALA A 219 -1.27 -10.92 -2.45
CA ALA A 219 -2.33 -10.19 -1.76
C ALA A 219 -3.20 -11.15 -0.93
N SER A 220 -3.49 -10.74 0.31
CA SER A 220 -4.32 -11.48 1.26
C SER A 220 -5.62 -10.71 1.55
N TYR A 221 -6.66 -11.38 2.00
CA TYR A 221 -7.96 -10.74 2.30
C TYR A 221 -8.27 -10.85 3.78
N LEU A 222 -8.57 -9.72 4.43
CA LEU A 222 -9.00 -9.67 5.83
C LEU A 222 -10.23 -8.79 5.96
N ARG A 223 -11.12 -9.14 6.89
CA ARG A 223 -12.40 -8.45 7.05
C ARG A 223 -12.84 -8.37 8.50
N TRP A 224 -13.35 -7.21 8.88
CA TRP A 224 -14.05 -7.00 10.15
C TRP A 224 -15.32 -6.19 9.88
N GLY A 225 -16.49 -6.77 10.14
CA GLY A 225 -17.77 -6.16 9.75
C GLY A 225 -17.80 -5.84 8.25
N ASN A 226 -17.93 -4.56 7.92
CA ASN A 226 -17.95 -4.08 6.53
C ASN A 226 -16.58 -3.63 6.01
N VAL A 227 -15.61 -3.42 6.89
CA VAL A 227 -14.26 -2.96 6.52
C VAL A 227 -13.47 -4.14 5.96
N VAL A 228 -12.88 -3.93 4.79
CA VAL A 228 -12.06 -4.93 4.10
C VAL A 228 -10.65 -4.40 3.93
N LEU A 229 -9.68 -5.24 4.26
CA LEU A 229 -8.26 -4.96 4.11
C LEU A 229 -7.64 -5.97 3.15
N ILE A 230 -6.88 -5.46 2.18
CA ILE A 230 -6.11 -6.28 1.25
C ILE A 230 -4.63 -5.91 1.34
N PRO A 231 -3.86 -6.55 2.23
CA PRO A 231 -2.42 -6.37 2.32
C PRO A 231 -1.73 -7.03 1.13
N ILE A 232 -0.91 -6.24 0.46
CA ILE A 232 -0.03 -6.59 -0.65
C ILE A 232 1.40 -6.60 -0.14
N ARG A 233 2.15 -7.65 -0.48
CA ARG A 233 3.54 -7.86 -0.04
C ARG A 233 4.39 -8.44 -1.17
N LEU A 234 5.65 -8.02 -1.21
CA LEU A 234 6.67 -8.64 -2.06
C LEU A 234 7.21 -9.92 -1.40
N GLY A 235 7.15 -11.05 -2.09
CA GLY A 235 7.67 -12.34 -1.64
C GLY A 235 8.48 -13.03 -2.74
N VAL A 236 9.78 -13.21 -2.50
CA VAL A 236 10.63 -14.03 -3.37
C VAL A 236 10.36 -15.51 -3.08
N GLY A 237 9.72 -16.18 -4.03
CA GLY A 237 9.51 -17.63 -4.02
C GLY A 237 8.35 -18.10 -3.15
N TYR A 238 8.10 -19.42 -3.21
CA TYR A 238 7.05 -20.25 -2.60
C TYR A 238 6.98 -20.18 -1.05
N ARG A 239 7.18 -19.00 -0.44
CA ARG A 239 6.83 -18.69 0.93
C ARG A 239 5.30 -18.66 1.03
N LEU A 240 4.70 -19.84 0.88
CA LEU A 240 3.34 -20.20 1.30
C LEU A 240 3.30 -20.24 2.83
N GLY A 241 3.88 -19.23 3.49
CA GLY A 241 3.47 -18.88 4.83
C GLY A 241 2.05 -18.39 4.67
N VAL A 242 1.10 -19.31 4.87
CA VAL A 242 -0.30 -18.92 5.01
C VAL A 242 -0.28 -17.84 6.07
N ASN A 243 -0.65 -16.61 5.70
CA ASN A 243 -0.93 -15.55 6.66
C ASN A 243 -2.28 -15.88 7.33
N ALA A 244 -2.42 -17.11 7.82
CA ALA A 244 -3.55 -17.56 8.60
C ALA A 244 -3.47 -16.88 9.96
N GLY A 245 -4.62 -16.45 10.44
CA GLY A 245 -4.76 -15.74 11.70
C GLY A 245 -5.37 -14.38 11.48
N TYR A 246 -4.74 -13.33 12.00
CA TYR A 246 -5.33 -12.01 12.02
C TYR A 246 -4.28 -10.90 11.89
N MET A 247 -4.74 -9.68 11.61
CA MET A 247 -3.98 -8.44 11.85
C MET A 247 -4.77 -7.57 12.83
N LYS A 248 -4.18 -7.28 13.99
CA LYS A 248 -4.74 -6.37 14.99
C LYS A 248 -4.10 -5.01 14.77
N PHE A 249 -4.90 -4.02 14.39
CA PHE A 249 -4.47 -2.64 14.20
C PHE A 249 -4.63 -1.84 15.49
N SER A 250 -3.76 -0.86 15.69
CA SER A 250 -3.80 0.06 16.83
C SER A 250 -3.29 1.45 16.49
N GLU A 251 -3.83 2.45 17.18
CA GLU A 251 -3.38 3.86 17.08
C GLU A 251 -1.96 4.05 17.61
N LYS A 252 -1.63 3.37 18.70
CA LYS A 252 -0.34 3.46 19.38
C LYS A 252 0.47 2.21 19.11
N ARG A 253 1.79 2.37 19.08
CA ARG A 253 2.70 1.24 18.96
C ARG A 253 2.57 0.35 20.21
N ASN A 254 1.98 -0.82 20.03
CA ASN A 254 1.88 -1.83 21.08
C ASN A 254 2.90 -2.94 20.81
N TRP A 255 3.77 -3.18 21.79
CA TRP A 255 4.71 -4.30 21.76
C TRP A 255 4.04 -5.64 22.11
N MET A 256 2.79 -5.61 22.58
CA MET A 256 2.03 -6.78 22.97
C MET A 256 0.84 -7.01 22.03
N PRO A 257 0.72 -8.18 21.35
CA PRO A 257 -0.16 -8.38 20.20
C PRO A 257 -1.57 -8.94 20.53
N PHE A 258 -1.88 -9.16 21.81
CA PHE A 258 -3.19 -9.68 22.26
C PHE A 258 -4.15 -8.55 22.63
#